data_AF-A0A453RT61-F1
#
_entry.id   AF-A0A453RT61-F1
#
_cell.length_a   1.000
_cell.length_b   1.000
_cell.length_c   1.000
_cell.angle_alpha   90.00
_cell.angle_beta   90.00
_cell.angle_gamma   90.00
#
_symmetry.space_group_name_H-M   'P 1'
#
loop_
_entity.id
_entity.type
_entity.pdbx_description
1 polymer ?
#
loop_
_entity_poly.entity_id
_entity_poly.type
_entity_poly.pdbx_seq_one_letter_code
_entity_poly.pdbx_strand_id
1 'polypeptide(L)'
;AIAFARVAEDLVERHADHVSMSMKIEATDHVLTLDKAIGREKLFYIGMNTDSSAKYPINYVLKKSFSVNNTESTPVPRAPKVSNFL
;
A
#
# COMPACT_ATOMS: atom_id res chain seq x y z
N ALA A 1 7.75 0.21 -4.94
CA ALA A 1 6.75 0.95 -5.73
C ALA A 1 6.67 2.37 -5.20
N ILE A 2 6.43 3.34 -6.05
CA ILE A 2 6.27 4.75 -5.64
C ILE A 2 4.78 5.08 -5.60
N ALA A 3 4.33 5.77 -4.55
CA ALA A 3 2.96 6.26 -4.41
C ALA A 3 2.95 7.79 -4.54
N PHE A 4 2.00 8.33 -5.29
CA PHE A 4 1.75 9.77 -5.34
C PHE A 4 0.94 10.23 -4.13
N ALA A 5 0.96 11.54 -3.84
CA ALA A 5 0.37 12.16 -2.66
C ALA A 5 -1.01 11.59 -2.30
N ARG A 6 -1.98 11.60 -3.23
CA ARG A 6 -3.34 11.08 -2.97
C ARG A 6 -3.38 9.62 -2.52
N VAL A 7 -2.53 8.77 -3.11
CA VAL A 7 -2.48 7.34 -2.72
C VAL A 7 -1.81 7.17 -1.37
N ALA A 8 -0.78 7.98 -1.07
CA ALA A 8 -0.15 7.99 0.24
C ALA A 8 -1.14 8.48 1.32
N GLU A 9 -1.89 9.56 1.05
CA GLU A 9 -2.93 10.09 1.93
C GLU A 9 -4.01 9.03 2.25
N ASP A 10 -4.45 8.29 1.23
CA ASP A 10 -5.41 7.19 1.40
C ASP A 10 -4.87 6.02 2.24
N LEU A 11 -3.55 5.83 2.29
CA LEU A 11 -2.89 4.76 3.06
C LEU A 11 -2.72 5.17 4.52
N VAL A 12 -2.34 6.43 4.76
CA VAL A 12 -2.14 6.98 6.10
C VAL A 12 -3.41 7.63 6.68
N GLU A 13 -4.50 7.61 5.92
CA GLU A 13 -5.80 8.21 6.24
C GLU A 13 -5.67 9.70 6.66
N ARG A 14 -4.81 10.45 5.95
CA ARG A 14 -4.50 11.86 6.30
C ARG A 14 -4.07 12.65 5.06
N HIS A 15 -4.64 13.84 4.88
CA HIS A 15 -4.35 14.71 3.73
C HIS A 15 -2.96 15.36 3.81
N ALA A 16 -2.31 15.59 2.66
CA ALA A 16 -0.94 16.09 2.60
C ALA A 16 -0.84 17.59 2.87
N ASP A 17 -1.90 18.35 2.66
CA ASP A 17 -2.01 19.77 3.06
C ASP A 17 -1.86 19.94 4.58
N HIS A 18 -2.42 19.02 5.37
CA HIS A 18 -2.26 18.98 6.82
C HIS A 18 -0.82 18.62 7.28
N VAL A 19 0.01 18.08 6.39
CA VAL A 19 1.41 17.68 6.68
C VAL A 19 2.42 18.69 6.10
N SER A 20 2.10 19.31 4.96
CA SER A 20 3.03 20.09 4.15
C SER A 20 3.02 21.59 4.46
N MET A 21 1.89 22.13 4.92
CA MET A 21 1.77 23.58 5.14
C MET A 21 1.32 23.84 6.58
N SER A 22 2.28 24.20 7.43
CA SER A 22 2.11 24.90 8.72
C SER A 22 2.10 24.08 10.02
N MET A 23 2.11 22.74 10.01
CA MET A 23 2.14 21.99 11.27
C MET A 23 3.56 21.53 11.63
N LYS A 24 4.12 22.11 12.69
CA LYS A 24 5.08 21.40 13.56
C LYS A 24 4.34 20.22 14.18
N ILE A 25 4.20 19.14 13.44
CA ILE A 25 3.69 17.89 13.99
C ILE A 25 4.85 17.30 14.79
N GLU A 26 4.64 17.07 16.10
CA GLU A 26 5.63 16.42 16.95
C GLU A 26 6.00 15.06 16.35
N ALA A 27 7.29 14.70 16.34
CA ALA A 27 7.80 13.49 15.68
C ALA A 27 7.03 12.21 16.07
N THR A 28 6.50 12.18 17.29
CA THR A 28 5.67 11.11 17.84
C THR A 28 4.36 10.90 17.06
N ASP A 29 3.72 11.96 16.58
CA ASP A 29 2.46 11.90 15.84
C ASP A 29 2.65 11.42 14.39
N HIS A 30 3.85 11.59 13.83
CA HIS A 30 4.22 11.03 12.52
C HIS A 30 4.25 9.50 12.55
N VAL A 31 4.83 8.91 13.60
CA VAL A 31 4.94 7.45 13.76
C VAL A 31 3.56 6.82 13.88
N LEU A 32 2.68 7.40 14.69
CA LEU A 32 1.31 6.90 14.90
C LEU A 32 0.46 6.89 13.62
N THR A 33 0.70 7.81 12.69
CA THR A 33 -0.06 7.88 11.44
C THR A 33 0.46 6.86 10.41
N LEU A 34 1.77 6.61 10.38
CA LEU A 34 2.35 5.56 9.52
C LEU A 34 1.97 4.16 10.00
N ASP A 35 1.90 3.93 11.32
CA ASP A 35 1.49 2.65 11.89
C ASP A 35 0.09 2.23 11.42
N LYS A 36 -0.80 3.19 11.15
CA LYS A 36 -2.14 2.89 10.61
C LYS A 36 -2.11 2.21 9.25
N ALA A 37 -1.09 2.47 8.44
CA ALA A 37 -0.94 1.87 7.11
C ALA A 37 -0.37 0.44 7.19
N ILE A 38 0.25 0.05 8.30
CA ILE A 38 0.91 -1.25 8.46
C ILE A 38 -0.15 -2.36 8.64
N GLY A 39 0.04 -3.48 7.95
CA GLY A 39 -0.81 -4.67 8.09
C GLY A 39 -2.21 -4.54 7.46
N ARG A 40 -2.47 -3.49 6.67
CA ARG A 40 -3.75 -3.30 5.97
C ARG A 40 -3.70 -3.81 4.53
N GLU A 41 -4.82 -4.38 4.11
CA GLU A 41 -5.03 -4.79 2.72
C GLU A 41 -5.77 -3.70 1.94
N LYS A 42 -5.28 -3.41 0.74
CA LYS A 42 -5.93 -2.52 -0.23
C LYS A 42 -5.75 -3.02 -1.64
N LEU A 43 -6.71 -2.68 -2.50
CA LEU A 43 -6.58 -2.88 -3.94
C LEU A 43 -5.95 -1.64 -4.57
N PHE A 44 -5.09 -1.86 -5.56
CA PHE A 44 -4.40 -0.78 -6.25
C PHE A 44 -4.49 -0.93 -7.77
N TYR A 45 -4.64 0.20 -8.45
CA TYR A 45 -4.24 0.28 -9.85
C TYR A 45 -2.75 0.58 -9.93
N ILE A 46 -2.00 -0.33 -10.52
CA ILE A 46 -0.55 -0.23 -10.68
C ILE A 46 -0.25 0.14 -12.13
N GLY A 47 0.50 1.23 -12.32
CA GLY A 47 1.13 1.56 -13.59
C GLY A 47 2.54 1.00 -13.66
N MET A 48 2.96 0.65 -14.87
CA MET A 48 4.34 0.28 -15.18
C MET A 48 4.92 1.34 -16.12
N ASN A 49 6.05 1.92 -15.75
CA ASN A 49 6.83 2.80 -16.60
C ASN A 49 8.14 2.11 -16.94
N THR A 50 8.47 2.08 -18.22
CA THR A 50 9.74 1.53 -18.69
C THR A 50 10.66 2.66 -19.12
N ASP A 51 11.89 2.63 -18.64
CA ASP A 51 12.95 3.56 -19.05
C ASP A 51 14.21 2.74 -19.35
N SER A 52 14.51 2.55 -20.64
CA SER A 52 15.66 1.77 -21.08
C SER A 52 17.01 2.40 -20.73
N SER A 53 17.04 3.67 -20.34
CA SER A 53 18.24 4.37 -19.92
C SER A 53 18.52 4.23 -18.42
N ALA A 54 17.54 3.78 -17.63
CA ALA A 54 17.66 3.63 -16.19
C ALA A 54 18.38 2.33 -15.80
N LYS A 55 19.12 2.36 -14.69
CA LYS A 55 19.74 1.18 -14.08
C LYS A 55 18.73 0.06 -13.80
N TYR A 56 17.50 0.43 -13.46
CA TYR A 56 16.37 -0.48 -13.32
C TYR A 56 15.28 -0.05 -14.30
N PRO A 57 15.12 -0.78 -15.42
CA PRO A 57 14.35 -0.29 -16.55
C PRO A 57 12.83 -0.39 -16.36
N ILE A 58 12.36 -0.92 -15.23
CA ILE A 58 10.94 -1.07 -14.92
C ILE A 58 10.66 -0.43 -13.57
N ASN A 59 9.76 0.55 -13.57
CA ASN A 59 9.27 1.23 -12.38
C ASN A 59 7.77 0.99 -12.22
N TYR A 60 7.37 0.53 -11.03
CA TYR A 60 5.97 0.36 -10.66
C TYR A 60 5.47 1.54 -9.83
N VAL A 61 4.31 2.07 -10.22
CA VAL A 61 3.72 3.26 -9.62
C VAL A 61 2.27 2.97 -9.21
N LEU A 62 1.93 3.29 -7.97
CA LEU A 62 0.55 3.17 -7.49
C LEU A 62 -0.24 4.40 -7.97
N LYS A 63 -1.25 4.18 -8.82
CA LYS A 63 -2.05 5.24 -9.43
C LYS A 63 -3.31 5.58 -8.64
N LYS A 64 -3.91 4.57 -7.99
CA LYS A 64 -5.14 4.71 -7.21
C LYS A 64 -5.25 3.59 -6.16
N SER A 65 -5.86 3.88 -5.02
CA SER A 65 -6.15 2.92 -3.95
C SER A 65 -7.66 2.71 -3.79
N PHE A 66 -8.06 1.51 -3.34
CA PHE A 66 -9.43 1.19 -2.97
C PHE A 66 -9.43 0.34 -1.69
N SER A 67 -10.44 0.55 -0.86
CA SER A 67 -10.68 -0.29 0.31
C SER A 67 -11.14 -1.68 -0.13
N VAL A 68 -10.64 -2.71 0.56
CA VAL A 68 -11.20 -4.06 0.49
C VAL A 68 -12.34 -4.12 1.50
N ASN A 69 -13.56 -4.43 1.06
CA ASN A 69 -14.65 -4.74 1.99
C ASN A 69 -14.44 -6.17 2.48
N ASN A 70 -14.14 -6.35 3.77
CA ASN A 70 -13.94 -7.67 4.38
C ASN A 70 -15.24 -8.49 4.54
N THR A 71 -16.29 -8.21 3.76
CA THR A 71 -17.55 -8.97 3.83
C THR A 71 -17.44 -10.39 3.28
N GLU A 72 -16.36 -10.74 2.57
CA GLU A 72 -16.06 -12.13 2.24
C GLU A 72 -14.60 -12.47 2.53
N SER A 73 -14.29 -12.75 3.80
CA SER A 73 -13.20 -13.65 4.11
C SER A 73 -13.63 -15.07 3.69
N THR A 74 -13.60 -15.37 2.39
CA THR A 74 -13.67 -16.77 1.97
C THR A 74 -12.43 -17.45 2.55
N PRO A 75 -12.56 -18.49 3.39
CA PRO A 75 -11.39 -19.16 3.94
C PRO A 75 -10.63 -19.73 2.75
N VAL A 76 -9.36 -19.33 2.60
CA VAL A 76 -8.46 -19.95 1.62
C VAL A 76 -8.49 -21.46 1.91
N PRO A 77 -8.92 -22.32 0.96
CA PRO A 77 -8.85 -23.76 1.15
C PRO A 77 -7.38 -24.10 1.35
N ARG A 78 -7.03 -24.59 2.55
CA ARG A 78 -5.70 -25.13 2.80
C ARG A 78 -5.46 -26.21 1.75
N ALA A 79 -4.40 -26.06 0.96
CA ALA A 79 -4.00 -27.05 -0.02
C ALA A 79 -3.99 -28.44 0.66
N PRO A 80 -4.52 -29.49 0.01
CA PRO A 80 -4.51 -30.82 0.59
C PRO A 80 -3.07 -31.19 0.93
N LYS A 81 -2.85 -31.59 2.19
CA LYS A 81 -1.60 -32.22 2.60
C LYS A 81 -1.37 -33.39 1.65
N VAL A 82 -0.34 -33.31 0.84
CA VAL A 82 0.16 -34.48 0.09
C VAL A 82 0.62 -35.47 1.15
N SER A 83 -0.21 -36.47 1.46
CA SER A 83 0.26 -37.63 2.19
C SER A 83 1.06 -38.46 1.21
N ASN A 84 2.38 -38.43 1.31
CA ASN A 84 3.20 -39.43 0.67
C ASN A 84 2.84 -40.78 1.28
N PHE A 85 2.07 -41.58 0.53
CA PHE A 85 2.02 -43.01 0.73
C PHE A 85 2.80 -43.67 -0.39
N LEU A 86 3.68 -44.59 0.05
CA LEU A 86 4.61 -45.46 -0.66
C LEU A 86 6.02 -44.91 -0.85
#